data_AF-A0A3D3ECL3-F1
#
_entry.id   AF-A0A3D3ECL3-F1
#
_cell.length_a   1.000
_cell.length_b   1.000
_cell.length_c   1.000
_cell.angle_alpha   90.00
_cell.angle_beta   90.00
_cell.angle_gamma   90.00
#
_symmetry.space_group_name_H-M   'P 1'
#
loop_
_entity.id
_entity.type
_entity.pdbx_description
1 polymer ?
#
loop_
_entity_poly.entity_id
_entity_poly.type
_entity_poly.pdbx_seq_one_letter_code
_entity_poly.pdbx_strand_id
1 'polypeptide(L)'
;MISWQFLTTAFVVVIAPGTGVIYTLAIGLGQGRWAAVWAALGCTFGIVPHFLAAALGLAALLHTSAVLFSVVKFAGVAYLLYLAWQALKPNGAMAVQ
;
A
#
# COMPACT_ATOMS: atom_id res chain seq x y z
N MET A 1 -17.30 16.08 -9.97
CA MET A 1 -16.61 17.38 -10.06
C MET A 1 -15.27 17.21 -9.37
N ILE A 2 -14.17 17.20 -10.11
CA ILE A 2 -12.84 17.03 -9.50
C ILE A 2 -12.56 18.30 -8.68
N SER A 3 -12.65 18.18 -7.36
CA SER A 3 -12.43 19.30 -6.43
C SER A 3 -10.93 19.48 -6.19
N TRP A 4 -10.49 20.72 -5.95
CA TRP A 4 -9.08 21.04 -5.72
C TRP A 4 -8.45 20.19 -4.61
N GLN A 5 -9.20 19.94 -3.53
CA GLN A 5 -8.78 19.08 -2.42
C GLN A 5 -8.52 17.61 -2.83
N PHE A 6 -9.27 17.08 -3.80
CA PHE A 6 -9.02 15.73 -4.32
C PHE A 6 -7.70 15.69 -5.09
N LEU A 7 -7.46 16.68 -5.96
CA LEU A 7 -6.22 16.79 -6.73
C LEU A 7 -4.99 16.89 -5.81
N THR A 8 -5.04 17.74 -4.79
CA THR A 8 -3.92 17.89 -3.85
C THR A 8 -3.64 16.62 -3.06
N THR A 9 -4.70 15.95 -2.57
CA THR A 9 -4.54 14.71 -1.80
C THR A 9 -4.05 13.56 -2.67
N ALA A 10 -4.62 13.41 -3.87
CA ALA A 10 -4.20 12.38 -4.82
C ALA A 10 -2.74 12.57 -5.26
N PHE A 11 -2.30 13.81 -5.48
CA PHE A 11 -0.91 14.12 -5.83
C PHE A 11 0.07 13.71 -4.73
N VAL A 12 -0.22 14.05 -3.47
CA VAL A 12 0.60 13.64 -2.32
C VAL A 12 0.69 12.12 -2.21
N VAL A 13 -0.42 11.42 -2.43
CA VAL A 13 -0.48 9.95 -2.34
C VAL A 13 0.27 9.29 -3.51
N VAL A 14 0.17 9.82 -4.73
CA VAL A 14 0.81 9.25 -5.93
C VAL A 14 2.33 9.40 -5.91
N ILE A 15 2.86 10.48 -5.30
CA ILE A 15 4.31 10.69 -5.23
C ILE A 15 5.01 9.66 -4.34
N ALA A 16 4.34 9.12 -3.32
CA ALA A 16 4.96 8.16 -2.41
C ALA A 16 5.12 6.80 -3.11
N PRO A 17 6.33 6.40 -3.54
CA PRO A 17 6.51 5.10 -4.17
C PRO A 17 6.28 4.01 -3.11
N GLY A 18 5.29 3.15 -3.35
CA GLY A 18 5.02 2.02 -2.46
C GLY A 18 6.16 0.98 -2.49
N THR A 19 6.19 0.11 -1.49
CA THR A 19 7.18 -0.99 -1.38
C THR A 19 7.23 -1.87 -2.62
N GLY A 20 6.07 -2.18 -3.23
CA GLY A 20 5.99 -2.94 -4.48
C GLY A 20 6.61 -2.23 -5.68
N VAL A 21 6.50 -0.89 -5.74
CA VAL A 21 7.13 -0.07 -6.79
C VAL A 21 8.64 -0.07 -6.62
N ILE A 22 9.13 0.13 -5.39
CA ILE A 22 10.56 0.08 -5.07
C ILE A 22 11.15 -1.31 -5.40
N TYR A 23 10.46 -2.38 -5.00
CA TYR A 23 10.87 -3.76 -5.30
C TYR A 23 10.95 -4.02 -6.81
N THR A 24 9.92 -3.63 -7.56
CA THR A 24 9.90 -3.80 -9.02
C THR A 24 10.99 -2.97 -9.70
N LEU A 25 11.28 -1.76 -9.20
CA LEU A 25 12.37 -0.93 -9.68
C LEU A 25 13.75 -1.57 -9.41
N ALA A 26 13.98 -2.08 -8.20
CA ALA A 26 15.24 -2.72 -7.83
C ALA A 26 15.53 -3.93 -8.75
N ILE A 27 14.51 -4.75 -9.01
CA ILE A 27 14.62 -5.90 -9.91
C ILE A 27 14.76 -5.44 -11.36
N GLY A 28 14.04 -4.40 -11.78
CA GLY A 28 14.15 -3.87 -13.15
C GLY A 28 15.51 -3.29 -13.47
N LEU A 29 16.13 -2.59 -12.50
CA LEU A 29 17.47 -2.02 -12.61
C LEU A 29 18.56 -3.10 -12.51
N GLY A 30 18.38 -4.13 -11.67
CA GLY A 30 19.39 -5.17 -11.45
C GLY A 30 19.34 -6.39 -12.38
N GLN A 31 18.13 -6.84 -12.75
CA GLN A 31 17.87 -8.10 -13.45
C GLN A 31 17.16 -7.90 -14.80
N GLY A 32 16.89 -6.65 -15.20
CA GLY A 32 16.31 -6.28 -16.49
C GLY A 32 14.77 -6.26 -16.51
N ARG A 33 14.22 -5.76 -17.63
CA ARG A 33 12.78 -5.43 -17.74
C ARG A 33 11.86 -6.66 -17.61
N TRP A 34 12.32 -7.83 -18.04
CA TRP A 34 11.52 -9.05 -17.99
C TRP A 34 11.43 -9.63 -16.58
N ALA A 35 12.53 -9.59 -15.82
CA ALA A 35 12.53 -9.95 -14.42
C ALA A 35 11.60 -9.04 -13.60
N ALA A 36 11.57 -7.74 -13.89
CA ALA A 36 10.62 -6.80 -13.27
C ALA A 36 9.16 -7.11 -13.58
N VAL A 37 8.83 -7.50 -14.81
CA VAL A 37 7.45 -7.88 -15.18
C VAL A 37 7.02 -9.12 -14.39
N TRP A 38 7.86 -10.14 -14.31
CA TRP A 38 7.56 -11.33 -13.51
C TRP A 38 7.45 -11.03 -12.01
N ALA A 39 8.30 -10.15 -11.48
CA ALA A 39 8.22 -9.68 -10.09
C ALA A 39 6.90 -8.93 -9.82
N ALA A 40 6.49 -8.03 -10.72
CA ALA A 40 5.24 -7.30 -10.62
C ALA A 40 4.02 -8.23 -10.70
N LEU A 41 4.05 -9.21 -11.61
CA LEU A 41 3.00 -10.22 -11.73
C LEU A 41 2.91 -11.08 -10.47
N GLY A 42 4.05 -11.54 -9.94
CA GLY A 42 4.09 -12.30 -8.69
C GLY A 42 3.56 -11.50 -7.50
N CYS A 43 3.95 -10.23 -7.36
CA CYS A 43 3.42 -9.33 -6.34
C CYS A 43 1.90 -9.17 -6.46
N THR A 44 1.40 -8.98 -7.68
CA THR A 44 -0.04 -8.83 -7.94
C THR A 44 -0.78 -10.11 -7.58
N PHE A 45 -0.29 -11.28 -8.02
CA PHE A 45 -0.89 -12.57 -7.70
C PHE A 45 -0.86 -12.91 -6.21
N GLY A 46 0.14 -12.43 -5.46
CA GLY A 46 0.17 -12.58 -4.00
C GLY A 46 -0.80 -11.64 -3.29
N ILE A 47 -0.89 -10.39 -3.75
CA ILE A 47 -1.76 -9.36 -3.15
C ILE A 47 -3.24 -9.65 -3.39
N VAL A 48 -3.64 -10.09 -4.59
CA VAL A 48 -5.06 -10.28 -4.95
C VAL A 48 -5.81 -11.23 -3.99
N PRO A 49 -5.36 -12.48 -3.74
CA PRO A 49 -6.06 -13.39 -2.84
C PRO A 49 -6.02 -12.91 -1.38
N HIS A 50 -4.91 -12.29 -0.95
CA HIS A 50 -4.81 -11.72 0.39
C HIS A 50 -5.77 -10.55 0.58
N PHE A 51 -5.86 -9.66 -0.42
CA PHE A 51 -6.78 -8.53 -0.43
C PHE A 51 -8.23 -8.99 -0.48
N LEU A 52 -8.56 -10.01 -1.27
CA LEU A 52 -9.90 -10.62 -1.30
C LEU A 52 -10.27 -11.20 0.06
N ALA A 53 -9.36 -11.94 0.71
CA ALA A 53 -9.60 -12.48 2.05
C ALA A 53 -9.83 -11.36 3.08
N ALA A 54 -9.02 -10.30 3.04
CA ALA A 54 -9.18 -9.14 3.90
C ALA A 54 -10.50 -8.40 3.63
N ALA A 55 -10.87 -8.19 2.36
CA ALA A 55 -12.10 -7.51 1.96
C ALA A 55 -13.35 -8.30 2.36
N LEU A 56 -13.36 -9.62 2.15
CA LEU A 56 -14.44 -10.50 2.58
C LEU A 56 -14.55 -10.55 4.11
N GLY A 57 -13.41 -10.64 4.82
CA GLY A 57 -13.38 -10.57 6.27
C GLY A 57 -13.91 -9.24 6.80
N LEU A 58 -13.51 -8.12 6.19
CA LEU A 58 -13.98 -6.78 6.56
C LEU A 58 -15.48 -6.61 6.25
N ALA A 59 -15.98 -7.18 5.16
CA ALA A 59 -17.40 -7.20 4.84
C ALA A 59 -18.23 -7.99 5.88
N ALA A 60 -17.70 -9.13 6.36
CA ALA A 60 -18.32 -9.88 7.45
C ALA A 60 -18.34 -9.09 8.77
N LEU A 61 -17.28 -8.32 9.07
CA LEU A 61 -17.22 -7.43 10.23
C LEU A 61 -18.22 -6.27 10.15
N LEU A 62 -18.37 -5.67 8.96
CA LEU A 62 -19.34 -4.61 8.71
C LEU A 62 -20.79 -5.06 8.94
N HIS A 63 -21.10 -6.31 8.59
CA HIS A 63 -22.44 -6.88 8.79
C HIS A 63 -22.74 -7.24 10.25
N THR A 64 -21.71 -7.48 11.07
CA THR A 64 -21.87 -8.00 12.44
C THR A 64 -21.79 -6.91 13.52
N SER A 65 -20.96 -5.86 13.38
CA SER A 65 -20.88 -4.82 14.41
C SER A 65 -20.24 -3.49 13.95
N ALA A 66 -20.96 -2.38 14.18
CA ALA A 66 -20.47 -1.02 13.93
C ALA A 66 -19.29 -0.61 14.83
N VAL A 67 -19.17 -1.19 16.03
CA VAL A 67 -18.08 -0.89 16.98
C VAL A 67 -16.77 -1.50 16.49
N LEU A 68 -16.79 -2.76 16.05
CA LEU A 68 -15.57 -3.43 15.56
C LEU A 68 -15.02 -2.74 14.31
N PHE A 69 -15.91 -2.35 13.38
CA PHE A 69 -15.51 -1.58 12.20
C PHE A 69 -14.85 -0.25 12.58
N SER A 70 -15.38 0.46 13.58
CA SER A 70 -14.82 1.72 14.05
C SER A 70 -13.40 1.53 14.61
N VAL A 71 -13.18 0.48 15.41
CA VAL A 71 -11.85 0.15 15.96
C VAL A 71 -10.86 -0.13 14.83
N VAL A 72 -11.23 -0.98 13.86
CA VAL A 72 -10.36 -1.31 12.72
C VAL A 72 -10.07 -0.06 11.87
N LYS A 73 -11.05 0.82 11.68
CA LYS A 73 -10.88 2.08 10.95
C LYS A 73 -9.84 2.98 11.63
N PHE A 74 -9.98 3.22 12.94
CA PHE A 74 -9.03 4.05 13.67
C PHE A 74 -7.65 3.40 13.78
N ALA A 75 -7.57 2.08 13.92
CA ALA A 75 -6.30 1.35 13.88
C ALA A 75 -5.60 1.52 12.52
N GLY A 76 -6.35 1.46 11.41
CA GLY A 76 -5.82 1.72 10.07
C GLY A 76 -5.26 3.14 9.91
N VAL A 77 -5.95 4.15 10.44
CA VAL A 77 -5.45 5.55 10.44
C VAL A 77 -4.16 5.66 11.25
N ALA A 78 -4.11 5.07 12.44
CA ALA A 78 -2.88 5.07 13.26
C ALA A 78 -1.72 4.38 12.54
N TYR A 79 -1.98 3.26 11.86
CA TYR A 79 -0.98 2.55 11.07
C TYR A 79 -0.45 3.39 9.89
N LEU A 80 -1.33 4.10 9.17
CA LEU A 80 -0.93 5.01 8.10
C LEU A 80 -0.09 6.19 8.62
N LEU A 81 -0.42 6.74 9.78
CA LEU A 81 0.41 7.77 10.43
C LEU A 81 1.78 7.23 10.81
N TYR A 82 1.85 6.00 11.32
CA TYR A 82 3.11 5.32 11.61
C TYR A 82 3.96 5.09 10.35
N LEU A 83 3.34 4.66 9.24
CA LEU A 83 4.02 4.53 7.95
C LEU A 83 4.49 5.88 7.41
N ALA A 84 3.68 6.94 7.52
CA ALA A 84 4.06 8.29 7.13
C ALA A 84 5.28 8.78 7.93
N TRP A 85 5.32 8.50 9.24
CA TRP A 85 6.47 8.82 10.08
C TRP A 85 7.71 8.03 9.69
N GLN A 86 7.59 6.74 9.40
CA GLN A 86 8.70 5.93 8.91
C GLN A 86 9.20 6.38 7.54
N ALA A 87 8.31 6.79 6.63
CA ALA A 87 8.67 7.33 5.33
C ALA A 87 9.44 8.65 5.43
N LEU A 88 9.14 9.47 6.44
CA LEU A 88 9.86 10.71 6.73
C LEU A 88 11.21 10.46 7.44
N LYS A 89 11.41 9.28 8.02
CA LYS A 89 12.67 8.93 8.70
C LYS A 89 13.77 8.65 7.66
N PRO A 90 14.96 9.28 7.76
CA PRO A 90 16.01 9.20 6.74
C PRO A 90 16.61 7.80 6.47
N ASN A 91 16.16 6.75 7.16
CA ASN A 91 16.74 5.39 7.07
C ASN A 91 15.77 4.32 6.52
N GLY A 92 14.62 4.70 5.95
CA GLY A 92 13.51 3.74 5.72
C GLY A 92 13.46 2.99 4.38
N ALA A 93 14.19 3.38 3.34
CA ALA A 93 13.97 2.80 2.00
C ALA A 93 15.22 2.63 1.12
N MET A 94 16.42 2.91 1.66
CA MET A 94 17.68 2.85 0.90
C MET A 94 18.66 1.78 1.44
N ALA A 95 18.19 0.86 2.29
CA ALA A 95 18.94 -0.36 2.58
C ALA A 95 18.63 -1.40 1.50
N VAL A 96 19.06 -1.10 0.27
CA VAL A 96 19.29 -2.12 -0.75
C VAL A 96 20.58 -2.82 -0.32
N GLN A 97 20.44 -3.98 0.31
CA GLN A 97 21.47 -5.01 0.27
C GLN A 97 21.10 -6.01 -0.82
#